data_AF-A0A7X8EGP2-F1
#
_entry.id   AF-A0A7X8EGP2-F1
#
_cell.length_a   1.000
_cell.length_b   1.000
_cell.length_c   1.000
_cell.angle_alpha   90.00
_cell.angle_beta   90.00
_cell.angle_gamma   90.00
#
_symmetry.space_group_name_H-M   'P 1'
#
loop_
_entity.id
_entity.type
_entity.pdbx_description
1 polymer ?
#
loop_
_entity_poly.entity_id
_entity_poly.type
_entity_poly.pdbx_seq_one_letter_code
_entity_poly.pdbx_strand_id
1 'polypeptide(L)' 'MKRNLFSILLCIVVFTTATAQQQGFNYQAAIQKQDGTTLQNKEVNLRISLINQNSSSVYYS' A
#
# COMPACT_ATOMS: atom_id res chain seq x y z
N MET A 1 -40.07 17.21 7.29
CA MET A 1 -39.46 16.51 6.14
C MET A 1 -38.00 16.89 5.89
N LYS A 2 -37.63 18.17 5.83
CA LYS A 2 -36.24 18.62 5.56
C LYS A 2 -35.18 18.09 6.55
N ARG A 3 -35.51 17.98 7.84
CA ARG A 3 -34.60 17.43 8.88
C ARG A 3 -34.28 15.94 8.68
N ASN A 4 -35.27 15.16 8.25
CA ASN A 4 -35.09 13.72 8.04
C ASN A 4 -34.25 13.45 6.77
N LEU A 5 -34.40 14.29 5.74
CA LEU A 5 -33.56 14.25 4.55
C LEU A 5 -32.09 14.53 4.89
N PHE A 6 -31.83 15.49 5.79
CA PHE A 6 -30.47 15.80 6.23
C PHE A 6 -29.84 14.65 7.02
N SER A 7 -30.61 13.99 7.90
CA SER A 7 -30.14 12.79 8.61
C SER A 7 -29.84 11.63 7.68
N ILE A 8 -30.69 11.39 6.68
CA ILE A 8 -30.47 10.33 5.69
C ILE A 8 -29.21 10.63 4.87
N LEU A 9 -29.04 11.89 4.44
CA LEU A 9 -27.85 12.34 3.71
C LEU A 9 -26.58 12.17 4.56
N LEU A 10 -26.63 12.53 5.84
CA LEU A 10 -25.51 12.36 6.76
C LEU A 10 -25.15 10.87 6.95
N CYS A 11 -26.14 9.99 7.11
CA CYS A 11 -25.89 8.56 7.21
C CYS A 11 -25.19 8.02 5.96
N ILE A 12 -25.66 8.38 4.76
CA ILE A 12 -25.06 7.92 3.50
C ILE A 12 -23.58 8.35 3.40
N VAL A 13 -23.28 9.61 3.74
CA VAL A 13 -21.89 10.14 3.69
C VAL A 13 -20.96 9.36 4.64
N VAL A 14 -21.44 9.01 5.84
CA VAL A 14 -20.63 8.26 6.83
C VAL A 14 -20.30 6.85 6.35
N PHE A 15 -21.19 6.19 5.60
CA PHE A 15 -20.93 4.84 5.10
C PHE A 15 -20.11 4.80 3.80
N THR A 16 -20.02 5.89 3.05
CA THR A 16 -19.25 5.93 1.78
C THR A 16 -17.73 6.08 1.96
N THR A 17 -17.23 6.43 3.15
CA THR A 17 -15.79 6.65 3.38
C THR A 17 -15.04 5.40 3.84
N ALA A 18 -15.69 4.24 3.98
CA ALA A 18 -15.08 3.03 4.53
C ALA A 18 -14.19 2.23 3.55
N THR A 19 -14.03 2.70 2.31
CA THR A 19 -13.11 2.08 1.35
C THR A 19 -11.77 2.82 1.36
N ALA A 20 -10.99 2.64 2.42
CA ALA A 20 -9.56 2.94 2.35
C ALA A 20 -8.97 2.00 1.29
N GLN A 21 -8.83 2.53 0.08
CA GLN A 21 -8.22 1.82 -1.04
C GLN A 21 -6.87 1.30 -0.56
N GLN A 22 -6.69 -0.02 -0.58
CA GLN A 22 -5.45 -0.65 -0.14
C GLN A 22 -4.32 -0.05 -0.98
N GLN A 23 -3.59 0.90 -0.39
CA GLN A 23 -2.56 1.64 -1.10
C GLN A 23 -1.41 0.67 -1.33
N GLY A 24 -1.27 0.22 -2.58
CA GLY A 24 -0.20 -0.68 -2.98
C GLY A 24 1.16 -0.06 -2.66
N PHE A 25 2.14 -0.92 -2.38
CA PHE A 25 3.52 -0.50 -2.17
C PHE A 25 4.25 -0.51 -3.52
N ASN A 26 4.74 0.66 -3.93
CA ASN A 26 5.62 0.78 -5.10
C ASN A 26 7.08 0.88 -4.63
N TYR A 27 7.93 -0.02 -5.09
CA TYR A 27 9.36 -0.03 -4.81
C TYR A 27 10.16 -0.14 -6.09
N GLN A 28 11.12 0.77 -6.26
CA GLN A 28 12.07 0.75 -7.36
C GLN A 28 13.48 0.86 -6.79
N ALA A 29 14.36 -0.04 -7.21
CA ALA A 29 15.77 0.00 -6.87
C ALA A 29 16.62 -0.20 -8.13
N ALA A 30 17.81 0.38 -8.13
CA ALA A 30 18.82 0.19 -9.16
C ALA A 30 20.10 -0.33 -8.49
N ILE A 31 20.66 -1.40 -9.02
CA ILE A 31 21.97 -1.91 -8.59
C ILE A 31 23.01 -1.11 -9.37
N GLN A 32 23.99 -0.52 -8.68
CA GLN A 32 25.04 0.29 -9.30
C GLN A 32 26.41 -0.32 -9.01
N LYS A 33 27.34 -0.16 -9.94
CA LYS A 33 28.76 -0.45 -9.75
C LYS A 33 29.41 0.64 -8.88
N GLN A 34 30.64 0.37 -8.40
CA GLN A 34 31.43 1.34 -7.65
C GLN A 34 31.71 2.63 -8.45
N ASP A 35 31.67 2.55 -9.78
CA ASP A 35 31.83 3.69 -10.70
C ASP A 35 30.52 4.50 -10.91
N GLY A 36 29.41 4.13 -10.27
CA GLY A 36 28.11 4.82 -10.36
C GLY A 36 27.25 4.43 -11.57
N THR A 37 27.72 3.51 -12.42
CA THR A 37 26.91 3.04 -13.56
C THR A 37 25.94 1.93 -13.15
N THR A 38 24.71 1.97 -13.68
CA THR A 38 23.67 0.97 -13.39
C THR A 38 24.01 -0.39 -13.99
N LEU A 39 23.92 -1.43 -13.16
CA LEU A 39 24.01 -2.83 -13.58
C LEU A 39 22.71 -3.24 -14.27
N GLN A 40 22.82 -3.65 -15.53
CA GLN A 40 21.69 -4.09 -16.36
C GLN A 40 21.75 -5.61 -16.59
N ASN A 41 20.59 -6.21 -16.91
CA ASN A 41 20.47 -7.61 -17.33
C ASN A 41 21.04 -8.63 -16.34
N LYS A 42 20.79 -8.42 -15.04
CA LYS A 42 21.15 -9.38 -13.99
C LYS A 42 19.92 -10.02 -13.39
N GLU A 43 20.09 -11.27 -12.99
CA GLU A 43 19.13 -11.93 -12.14
C GLU A 43 19.12 -11.25 -10.77
N VAL A 44 17.92 -10.89 -10.32
CA VAL A 44 17.69 -10.23 -9.04
C VAL A 44 16.63 -11.01 -8.30
N ASN A 45 16.96 -11.47 -7.10
CA ASN A 45 16.04 -12.15 -6.19
C ASN A 45 15.59 -11.16 -5.11
N LEU A 46 14.30 -10.79 -5.10
CA LEU A 46 13.71 -9.90 -4.11
C LEU A 46 13.00 -10.73 -3.03
N ARG A 47 13.28 -10.44 -1.75
CA ARG A 47 12.55 -11.02 -0.61
C ARG A 47 11.83 -9.91 0.13
N ILE A 48 10.51 -10.02 0.26
CA ILE A 48 9.66 -9.04 0.95
C ILE A 48 9.10 -9.68 2.23
N SER A 49 9.18 -8.95 3.34
CA SER A 49 8.55 -9.35 4.61
C SER A 49 7.65 -8.24 5.12
N LEU A 50 6.42 -8.60 5.50
CA LEU A 50 5.48 -7.68 6.14
C LEU A 50 5.55 -7.89 7.64
N ILE A 51 5.90 -6.84 8.38
CA ILE A 51 5.92 -6.84 9.84
C ILE A 51 4.63 -6.17 10.30
N ASN A 52 3.74 -6.94 10.94
CA ASN A 52 2.59 -6.36 11.60
C ASN A 52 2.94 -5.90 13.03
N GLN A 53 2.13 -5.00 13.60
CA GLN A 53 2.33 -4.49 14.96
C GLN A 53 2.22 -5.58 16.05
N ASN A 54 1.75 -6.78 15.70
CA ASN A 54 1.68 -7.96 16.58
C ASN A 54 2.93 -8.84 16.51
N SER A 55 4.04 -8.34 15.94
CA SER A 55 5.34 -9.04 15.86
C SER A 55 5.32 -10.37 15.06
N SER A 56 4.28 -10.61 14.26
CA SER A 56 4.20 -11.77 13.37
C SER A 56 4.69 -11.37 11.98
N SER A 57 5.81 -11.97 11.55
CA SER A 57 6.35 -11.78 10.21
C SER A 57 5.74 -12.80 9.25
N VAL A 58 5.11 -12.32 8.18
CA VAL A 58 4.68 -13.17 7.06
C VAL A 58 5.62 -12.92 5.88
N TYR A 59 6.18 -13.99 5.33
CA TYR A 59 7.08 -13.95 4.17
C TYR A 59 6.30 -14.27 2.89
N TYR A 60 6.52 -13.48 1.85
CA TYR A 60 5.96 -13.71 0.52
C TYR A 60 7.11 -13.96 -0.47
N SER A 61 6.96 -14.96 -1.33
CA SER A 61 7.89 -15.31 -2.41
C SER A 61 7.38 -14.81 -3.75
#